data_AF-A0A845RAR6-F1
#
_entry.id   AF-A0A845RAR6-F1
#
_cell.length_a   1.000
_cell.length_b   1.000
_cell.length_c   1.000
_cell.angle_alpha   90.00
_cell.angle_beta   90.00
_cell.angle_gamma   90.00
#
_symmetry.space_group_name_H-M   'P 1'
#
loop_
_entity.id
_entity.type
_entity.pdbx_description
1 polymer ?
#
loop_
_entity_poly.entity_id
_entity_poly.type
_entity_poly.pdbx_seq_one_letter_code
_entity_poly.pdbx_strand_id
1 'polypeptide(L)'
;MDDLMKCLYQFVLENRLGGLKDSEEYRNCVLSADMQIKCVKSCLNEEQRKELCQMIDRIGAQNSVESEYIFRAALRLARELNALVGA
;
A
#
# COMPACT_ATOMS: atom_id res chain seq x y z
N MET A 1 -14.36 6.18 0.26
CA MET A 1 -14.11 7.31 -0.66
C MET A 1 -15.37 7.57 -1.47
N ASP A 2 -15.63 8.83 -1.87
CA ASP A 2 -16.56 9.08 -2.97
C ASP A 2 -15.96 8.55 -4.30
N ASP A 3 -16.77 8.43 -5.34
CA ASP A 3 -16.31 7.79 -6.59
C ASP A 3 -15.21 8.59 -7.29
N LEU A 4 -15.21 9.91 -7.16
CA LEU A 4 -14.14 10.76 -7.66
C LEU A 4 -12.81 10.49 -6.95
N MET A 5 -12.80 10.38 -5.62
CA MET A 5 -11.59 10.06 -4.86
C MET A 5 -11.05 8.67 -5.21
N LYS A 6 -11.91 7.67 -5.43
CA LYS A 6 -11.47 6.35 -5.89
C LYS A 6 -10.78 6.44 -7.25
N CYS A 7 -11.34 7.18 -8.21
CA CYS A 7 -10.73 7.40 -9.52
C CYS A 7 -9.37 8.10 -9.41
N LEU A 8 -9.26 9.13 -8.56
CA LEU A 8 -7.99 9.84 -8.35
C LEU A 8 -6.94 8.96 -7.66
N TYR A 9 -7.34 8.13 -6.69
CA TYR A 9 -6.45 7.18 -6.03
C TYR A 9 -5.91 6.14 -7.02
N GLN A 10 -6.81 5.54 -7.81
CA GLN A 10 -6.42 4.59 -8.86
C GLN A 10 -5.49 5.23 -9.89
N PHE A 11 -5.80 6.45 -10.33
CA PHE A 11 -4.94 7.20 -11.25
C PHE A 11 -3.52 7.39 -10.69
N VAL A 12 -3.39 7.73 -9.41
CA VAL A 12 -2.07 7.88 -8.74
C VAL A 12 -1.33 6.56 -8.66
N LEU A 13 -2.02 5.46 -8.31
CA LEU A 13 -1.42 4.12 -8.29
C LEU A 13 -0.84 3.74 -9.66
N GLU A 14 -1.58 3.99 -10.73
CA GLU A 14 -1.18 3.60 -12.09
C GLU A 14 -0.13 4.53 -12.70
N ASN A 15 -0.25 5.85 -12.51
CA ASN A 15 0.51 6.84 -13.29
C ASN A 15 1.61 7.54 -12.50
N ARG A 16 1.56 7.51 -11.16
CA ARG A 16 2.53 8.22 -10.29
C ARG A 16 3.32 7.27 -9.40
N LEU A 17 2.71 6.16 -9.00
CA LEU A 17 3.36 5.07 -8.26
C LEU A 17 3.81 3.93 -9.18
N GLY A 18 3.60 4.02 -10.50
CA GLY A 18 4.11 3.03 -11.45
C GLY A 18 5.62 2.81 -11.33
N GLY A 19 6.39 3.91 -11.19
CA GLY A 19 7.85 3.86 -10.98
C GLY A 19 8.29 3.29 -9.62
N LEU A 20 7.37 3.13 -8.65
CA LEU A 20 7.67 2.46 -7.39
C LEU A 20 8.05 0.99 -7.63
N LYS A 21 7.38 0.33 -8.58
CA LYS A 21 7.70 -1.08 -8.92
C LYS A 21 9.04 -1.22 -9.63
N ASP A 22 9.53 -0.14 -10.23
CA ASP A 22 10.84 -0.08 -10.87
C ASP A 22 11.95 0.32 -9.89
N SER A 23 11.61 0.82 -8.70
CA SER A 23 12.57 1.11 -7.66
C SER A 23 13.24 -0.18 -7.16
N GLU A 24 14.57 -0.23 -7.27
CA GLU A 24 15.38 -1.34 -6.77
C GLU A 24 15.18 -1.54 -5.27
N GLU A 25 15.10 -0.46 -4.50
CA GLU A 25 14.84 -0.51 -3.05
C GLU A 25 13.50 -1.19 -2.75
N TYR A 26 12.45 -0.82 -3.48
CA TYR A 26 11.13 -1.42 -3.31
C TYR A 26 11.13 -2.90 -3.70
N ARG A 27 11.74 -3.25 -4.84
CA ARG A 27 11.86 -4.64 -5.28
C ARG A 27 12.63 -5.50 -4.28
N ASN A 28 13.75 -4.98 -3.75
CA ASN A 28 14.55 -5.68 -2.75
C ASN A 28 13.77 -5.88 -1.45
N CYS A 29 13.01 -4.88 -1.00
CA CYS A 29 12.12 -5.02 0.15
C CYS A 29 11.07 -6.12 -0.06
N VAL A 30 10.37 -6.11 -1.20
CA VAL A 30 9.34 -7.12 -1.52
C VAL A 30 9.96 -8.52 -1.60
N LEU A 31 11.09 -8.68 -2.29
CA LEU A 31 11.79 -9.96 -2.40
C LEU A 31 12.25 -10.49 -1.05
N SER A 32 12.79 -9.61 -0.20
CA SER A 32 13.22 -9.97 1.16
C SER A 32 12.04 -10.45 2.01
N ALA A 33 10.92 -9.73 1.96
CA ALA A 33 9.70 -10.12 2.67
C ALA A 33 9.16 -11.48 2.18
N ASP A 34 9.10 -11.71 0.87
CA ASP A 34 8.66 -12.96 0.29
C ASP A 34 9.56 -14.15 0.68
N MET A 35 10.88 -13.94 0.66
CA MET A 35 11.85 -14.96 1.11
C MET A 35 11.64 -15.30 2.58
N GLN A 36 11.48 -14.29 3.44
CA GLN A 36 11.24 -14.51 4.86
C GLN A 36 9.91 -15.24 5.12
N ILE A 37 8.83 -14.88 4.41
CA ILE A 37 7.54 -15.56 4.51
C ILE A 37 7.67 -17.04 4.12
N LYS A 38 8.40 -17.35 3.03
CA LYS A 38 8.64 -18.74 2.61
C LYS A 38 9.43 -19.52 3.66
N CYS A 39 10.50 -18.95 4.19
CA CYS A 39 11.29 -19.56 5.26
C CYS A 39 10.44 -19.86 6.47
N VAL A 40 9.65 -18.89 6.96
CA VAL A 40 8.77 -19.09 8.12
C VAL A 40 7.73 -20.17 7.83
N LYS A 41 7.03 -20.12 6.70
CA LYS A 41 6.04 -21.13 6.32
C LYS A 41 6.62 -22.55 6.29
N SER A 42 7.88 -22.71 5.88
CA SER A 42 8.53 -24.03 5.82
C SER A 42 8.62 -24.72 7.19
N CYS A 43 8.73 -23.95 8.28
CA CYS A 43 8.85 -24.45 9.65
C CYS A 43 7.50 -24.63 10.37
N LEU A 44 6.39 -24.18 9.77
CA LEU A 44 5.06 -24.19 10.37
C LEU A 44 4.25 -25.41 9.92
N ASN A 45 3.37 -25.89 10.80
CA ASN A 45 2.33 -26.85 10.45
C ASN A 45 1.18 -26.18 9.68
N GLU A 46 0.22 -26.96 9.19
CA GLU A 46 -0.83 -26.46 8.30
C GLU A 46 -1.75 -25.42 8.97
N GLU A 47 -2.15 -25.64 10.22
CA GLU A 47 -2.98 -24.69 10.96
C GLU A 47 -2.25 -23.37 11.19
N GLN A 48 -0.97 -23.44 11.60
CA GLN A 48 -0.12 -22.27 11.80
C GLN A 48 0.13 -21.51 10.48
N ARG A 49 0.32 -22.22 9.36
CA ARG A 49 0.43 -21.59 8.03
C ARG A 49 -0.84 -20.83 7.66
N LYS A 50 -2.00 -21.42 7.93
CA LYS A 50 -3.30 -20.79 7.69
C LYS A 50 -3.48 -19.53 8.53
N GLU A 51 -3.15 -19.58 9.82
CA GLU A 51 -3.20 -18.41 10.70
C GLU A 51 -2.21 -17.31 10.27
N LEU A 52 -1.00 -17.68 9.86
CA LEU A 52 -0.03 -16.73 9.32
C LEU A 52 -0.54 -16.05 8.05
N CYS A 53 -1.14 -16.80 7.11
CA CYS A 53 -1.75 -16.21 5.91
C CYS A 53 -2.86 -15.22 6.28
N GLN A 54 -3.77 -15.60 7.18
CA GLN A 54 -4.84 -14.69 7.64
C GLN A 54 -4.29 -13.42 8.29
N MET A 55 -3.20 -13.54 9.06
CA MET A 55 -2.56 -12.38 9.68
C MET A 55 -1.96 -11.44 8.62
N ILE A 56 -1.25 -11.98 7.63
CA ILE A 56 -0.69 -11.20 6.51
C ILE A 56 -1.83 -10.50 5.75
N ASP A 57 -2.93 -11.19 5.47
CA ASP A 57 -4.08 -10.61 4.77
C ASP A 57 -4.72 -9.47 5.57
N ARG A 58 -4.89 -9.64 6.89
CA ARG A 58 -5.42 -8.60 7.79
C ARG A 58 -4.51 -7.37 7.84
N ILE A 59 -3.20 -7.56 7.93
CA ILE A 59 -2.22 -6.47 7.89
C ILE A 59 -2.27 -5.77 6.53
N GLY A 60 -2.35 -6.52 5.43
CA GLY A 60 -2.50 -5.96 4.09
C GLY A 60 -3.76 -5.10 3.96
N ALA A 61 -4.88 -5.58 4.48
CA ALA A 61 -6.13 -4.82 4.50
C ALA A 61 -6.01 -3.53 5.35
N GLN A 62 -5.38 -3.60 6.52
CA GLN A 62 -5.11 -2.43 7.34
C GLN A 62 -4.25 -1.40 6.59
N ASN A 63 -3.13 -1.83 6.00
CA ASN A 63 -2.24 -0.96 5.24
C ASN A 63 -2.95 -0.29 4.05
N SER A 64 -3.87 -1.00 3.40
CA SER A 64 -4.70 -0.44 2.32
C SER A 64 -5.61 0.68 2.83
N VAL A 65 -6.24 0.50 4.00
CA VAL A 65 -7.08 1.54 4.62
C VAL A 65 -6.23 2.74 5.01
N GLU A 66 -5.08 2.53 5.65
CA GLU A 66 -4.16 3.62 6.03
C GLU A 66 -3.67 4.39 4.81
N SER A 67 -3.29 3.70 3.72
CA SER A 67 -2.87 4.32 2.46
C SER A 67 -3.98 5.19 1.85
N GLU A 68 -5.24 4.73 1.91
CA GLU A 68 -6.40 5.52 1.49
C GLU A 68 -6.56 6.80 2.34
N TYR A 69 -6.40 6.71 3.66
CA TYR A 69 -6.46 7.89 4.53
C TYR A 69 -5.32 8.89 4.25
N ILE A 70 -4.10 8.40 4.08
CA ILE A 70 -2.93 9.22 3.74
C ILE A 70 -3.16 9.94 2.40
N PHE A 71 -3.65 9.22 1.39
CA PHE A 71 -3.97 9.81 0.09
C PHE A 71 -4.98 10.96 0.21
N ARG A 72 -6.06 10.76 0.98
CA ARG A 72 -7.07 11.80 1.21
C ARG A 72 -6.49 13.02 1.92
N ALA A 73 -5.67 12.80 2.94
CA ALA A 73 -5.01 13.89 3.68
C ALA A 73 -4.08 14.69 2.77
N ALA A 74 -3.26 14.01 1.95
CA ALA A 74 -2.37 14.63 0.99
C ALA A 74 -3.13 15.41 -0.09
N LEU A 75 -4.22 14.85 -0.63
CA LEU A 75 -5.05 15.52 -1.63
C LEU A 75 -5.71 16.79 -1.07
N ARG A 76 -6.19 16.72 0.17
CA ARG A 76 -6.77 17.88 0.86
C ARG A 76 -5.72 18.98 1.04
N LEU A 77 -4.54 18.63 1.57
CA LEU A 77 -3.44 19.58 1.74
C LEU A 77 -3.03 20.23 0.42
N ALA A 78 -2.92 19.45 -0.66
CA ALA A 78 -2.58 19.97 -1.97
C ALA A 78 -3.61 21.00 -2.48
N ARG A 79 -4.90 20.78 -2.23
CA ARG A 79 -5.98 21.73 -2.58
C ARG A 79 -5.91 22.99 -1.75
N GLU A 80 -5.66 22.87 -0.45
CA GLU A 80 -5.49 24.02 0.46
C GLU A 80 -4.29 24.88 0.03
N LEU A 81 -3.15 24.27 -0.28
CA LEU A 81 -1.98 24.97 -0.80
C LEU A 81 -2.24 25.66 -2.14
N ASN A 82 -2.93 24.98 -3.06
CA ASN A 82 -3.27 25.57 -4.35
C ASN A 82 -4.19 26.79 -4.22
N ALA A 83 -5.12 26.77 -3.25
CA ALA A 83 -5.97 27.92 -2.96
C ALA A 83 -5.19 29.10 -2.36
N LEU A 84 -4.14 28.84 -1.58
CA LEU A 84 -3.27 29.88 -1.01
C LEU A 84 -2.36 30.55 -2.04
N VAL A 85 -1.87 29.80 -3.03
CA VAL A 85 -1.00 30.34 -4.09
C VAL A 85 -1.81 31.00 -5.21
N GLY A 86 -3.08 30.61 -5.38
CA GLY A 86 -3.99 31.20 -6.35
C GLY A 86 -4.76 32.44 -5.86
N ALA A 87 -4.54 32.87 -4.61
CA ALA A 87 -5.09 34.09 -4.01
C ALA A 87 -4.08 35.25 -4.07
#